data_AF-A0A7Z1PDF1-F1
#
_entry.id   AF-A0A7Z1PDF1-F1
#
_cell.length_a   1.000
_cell.length_b   1.000
_cell.length_c   1.000
_cell.angle_alpha   90.00
_cell.angle_beta   90.00
_cell.angle_gamma   90.00
#
_symmetry.space_group_name_H-M   'P 1'
#
loop_
_entity.id
_entity.type
_entity.pdbx_description
1 polymer ?
#
loop_
_entity_poly.entity_id
_entity_poly.type
_entity_poly.pdbx_seq_one_letter_code
_entity_poly.pdbx_strand_id
1 'polypeptide(L)'
;MAIYTQSPPPQLPQPLRLPDIDPLAIAGLFGSLPAGPMEVVTDFNTAMMGFMRCTDKVPNVAEPGWPWGMLWTISSKGTGPTGRRYIPAVLEQGEVTYQIFYTTQGALYSRGGIWLTGWGKWQQRWLKS
;
A
#
# COMPACT_ATOMS: atom_id res chain seq x y z
N MET A 1 46.20 21.19 -31.23
CA MET A 1 44.75 21.13 -31.52
C MET A 1 44.11 20.21 -30.50
N ALA A 2 43.41 20.75 -29.51
CA ALA A 2 42.60 19.96 -28.59
C ALA A 2 41.14 20.22 -28.98
N ILE A 3 40.45 19.16 -29.44
CA ILE A 3 39.03 19.22 -29.78
C ILE A 3 38.28 19.07 -28.47
N TYR A 4 37.58 20.13 -28.04
CA TYR A 4 36.64 20.09 -26.94
C TYR A 4 35.40 19.31 -27.39
N THR A 5 35.19 18.10 -26.86
CA THR A 5 34.15 17.15 -27.31
C THR A 5 32.87 17.14 -26.47
N GLN A 6 32.66 18.11 -25.57
CA GLN A 6 31.42 18.18 -24.79
C GLN A 6 30.79 19.56 -24.88
N SER A 7 29.58 19.60 -25.41
CA SER A 7 28.67 20.74 -25.34
C SER A 7 28.57 21.21 -23.87
N PRO A 8 28.54 22.52 -23.59
CA PRO A 8 28.28 22.98 -22.24
C PRO A 8 26.93 22.39 -21.76
N PRO A 9 26.83 21.94 -20.50
CA PRO A 9 25.60 21.38 -19.98
C PRO A 9 24.44 22.37 -20.19
N PRO A 10 23.22 21.89 -20.50
CA PRO A 10 22.07 22.75 -20.71
C PRO A 10 21.91 23.69 -19.51
N GLN A 11 21.92 24.99 -19.79
CA GLN A 11 21.73 26.02 -18.78
C GLN A 11 20.30 25.90 -18.24
N LEU A 12 20.16 25.29 -17.06
CA LEU A 12 18.90 25.29 -16.34
C LEU A 12 18.50 26.75 -16.05
N PRO A 13 17.23 27.13 -16.21
CA PRO A 13 16.78 28.48 -15.89
C PRO A 13 17.13 28.80 -14.43
N GLN A 14 17.82 29.92 -14.23
CA GLN A 14 18.20 30.45 -12.92
C GLN A 14 17.10 31.43 -12.45
N PRO A 15 16.64 31.36 -11.19
CA PRO A 15 17.03 30.39 -10.18
C PRO A 15 16.47 29.01 -10.48
N LEU A 16 17.21 27.97 -10.08
CA LEU A 16 16.82 26.57 -10.14
C LEU A 16 15.52 26.37 -9.35
N ARG A 17 14.36 26.58 -9.98
CA ARG A 17 13.07 26.16 -9.43
C ARG A 17 12.97 24.66 -9.60
N LEU A 18 13.48 23.92 -8.62
CA LEU A 18 12.99 22.56 -8.39
C LEU A 18 11.46 22.68 -8.28
N PRO A 19 10.68 21.80 -8.93
CA PRO A 19 9.24 21.79 -8.69
C PRO A 19 9.03 21.67 -7.18
N ASP A 20 8.16 22.50 -6.62
CA ASP A 20 7.79 22.39 -5.21
C ASP A 20 7.29 20.96 -4.99
N ILE A 21 8.13 20.13 -4.38
CA ILE A 21 7.77 18.75 -4.08
C ILE A 21 6.76 18.85 -2.95
N ASP A 22 5.48 18.65 -3.27
CA ASP A 22 4.44 18.52 -2.26
C ASP A 22 4.65 17.19 -1.51
N PRO A 23 5.04 17.22 -0.22
CA PRO A 23 5.22 16.00 0.55
C PRO A 23 3.91 15.23 0.73
N LEU A 24 2.75 15.90 0.65
CA LEU A 24 1.44 15.25 0.65
C LEU A 24 1.18 14.50 -0.65
N ALA A 25 1.68 15.01 -1.78
CA ALA A 25 1.65 14.28 -3.05
C ALA A 25 2.55 13.03 -3.01
N ILE A 26 3.72 13.09 -2.36
CA ILE A 26 4.59 11.91 -2.12
C ILE A 26 3.92 10.91 -1.17
N ALA A 27 3.29 11.40 -0.10
CA ALA A 27 2.54 10.54 0.82
C ALA A 27 1.36 9.85 0.12
N GLY A 28 0.68 10.54 -0.81
CA GLY A 28 -0.38 9.97 -1.62
C GLY A 28 0.10 8.98 -2.69
N LEU A 29 1.31 9.19 -3.24
CA LEU A 29 2.01 8.27 -4.14
C LEU A 29 2.38 6.95 -3.45
N PHE A 30 2.62 6.99 -2.14
CA PHE A 30 2.90 5.82 -1.31
C PHE A 30 1.92 5.72 -0.14
N GLY A 31 0.60 5.67 -0.38
CA GLY A 31 -0.39 5.38 0.70
C GLY A 31 -0.02 4.14 1.55
N SER A 32 0.91 3.34 1.03
CA SER A 32 1.94 2.57 1.71
C SER A 32 2.48 3.08 3.10
N LEU A 33 3.27 4.15 3.24
CA LEU A 33 3.98 4.43 4.52
C LEU A 33 3.33 5.57 5.32
N PRO A 34 2.76 5.32 6.51
CA PRO A 34 2.21 6.40 7.32
C PRO A 34 3.35 7.27 7.89
N ALA A 35 3.16 8.60 7.86
CA ALA A 35 4.06 9.56 8.49
C ALA A 35 3.99 9.55 10.03
N GLY A 36 3.00 8.85 10.60
CA GLY A 36 2.79 8.65 12.04
C GLY A 36 2.47 7.18 12.37
N PRO A 37 1.87 6.89 13.53
CA PRO A 37 1.46 5.54 13.88
C PRO A 37 0.57 4.93 12.79
N MET A 38 0.82 3.66 12.42
CA MET A 38 -0.06 2.94 11.48
C MET A 38 -1.49 2.91 12.03
N GLU A 39 -2.45 3.09 11.12
CA GLU A 39 -3.86 2.92 11.44
C GLU A 39 -4.15 1.47 11.83
N VAL A 40 -5.10 1.31 12.77
CA VAL A 40 -5.56 0.00 13.20
C VAL A 40 -6.61 -0.48 12.19
N VAL A 41 -6.40 -1.67 11.61
CA VAL A 41 -7.42 -2.31 10.78
C VAL A 41 -8.62 -2.68 11.65
N THR A 42 -9.82 -2.35 11.20
CA THR A 42 -11.08 -2.70 11.88
C THR A 42 -11.80 -3.87 11.19
N ASP A 43 -11.53 -4.08 9.91
CA ASP A 43 -11.95 -5.24 9.11
C ASP A 43 -10.97 -5.40 7.93
N PHE A 44 -10.49 -6.62 7.68
CA PHE A 44 -9.57 -6.88 6.58
C PHE A 44 -10.22 -6.74 5.20
N ASN A 45 -11.53 -6.88 5.05
CA ASN A 45 -12.22 -6.72 3.77
C ASN A 45 -12.35 -5.26 3.33
N THR A 46 -12.35 -4.32 4.28
CA THR A 46 -12.49 -2.88 4.03
C THR A 46 -11.27 -2.08 4.50
N ALA A 47 -10.12 -2.75 4.61
CA ALA A 47 -8.89 -2.13 5.04
C ALA A 47 -8.49 -0.94 4.14
N MET A 48 -7.78 0.01 4.74
CA MET A 48 -7.15 1.09 4.00
C MET A 48 -6.11 0.52 3.04
N MET A 49 -6.02 1.12 1.85
CA MET A 49 -4.91 0.89 0.95
C MET A 49 -3.60 1.37 1.59
N GLY A 50 -2.54 0.58 1.42
CA GLY A 50 -1.28 0.78 2.13
C GLY A 50 -1.15 -0.08 3.37
N PHE A 51 -0.35 0.37 4.33
CA PHE A 51 -0.01 -0.41 5.51
C PHE A 51 -0.91 -0.04 6.70
N MET A 52 -1.46 -1.06 7.33
CA MET A 52 -2.20 -0.97 8.59
C MET A 52 -1.60 -1.96 9.59
N ARG A 53 -1.78 -1.69 10.88
CA ARG A 53 -1.47 -2.65 11.95
C ARG A 53 -2.73 -3.34 12.41
N CYS A 54 -2.62 -4.61 12.78
CA CYS A 54 -3.68 -5.35 13.44
C CYS A 54 -3.25 -5.64 14.87
N THR A 55 -3.94 -5.04 15.84
CA THR A 55 -3.63 -5.15 17.27
C THR A 55 -4.72 -5.87 18.05
N ASP A 56 -5.85 -6.13 17.42
CA ASP A 56 -7.08 -6.62 18.03
C ASP A 56 -7.72 -7.71 17.17
N LYS A 57 -8.66 -8.45 17.75
CA LYS A 57 -9.42 -9.45 17.01
C LYS A 57 -10.45 -8.75 16.13
N VAL A 58 -10.23 -8.79 14.82
CA VAL A 58 -11.09 -8.15 13.82
C VAL A 58 -11.64 -9.14 12.80
N PRO A 59 -12.75 -8.82 12.13
CA PRO A 59 -13.32 -9.67 11.08
C PRO A 59 -12.36 -9.89 9.91
N ASN A 60 -12.55 -11.01 9.22
CA ASN A 60 -11.90 -11.36 7.95
C ASN A 60 -10.36 -11.49 8.00
N VAL A 61 -9.76 -11.49 9.18
CA VAL A 61 -8.34 -11.77 9.40
C VAL A 61 -7.99 -13.21 8.98
N ALA A 62 -6.75 -13.42 8.53
CA ALA A 62 -6.28 -14.74 8.10
C ALA A 62 -6.27 -15.76 9.24
N GLU A 63 -5.90 -15.33 10.45
CA GLU A 63 -5.83 -16.17 11.63
C GLU A 63 -6.56 -15.52 12.82
N PRO A 64 -7.84 -15.88 13.05
CA PRO A 64 -8.65 -15.27 14.12
C PRO A 64 -8.11 -15.49 15.55
N GLY A 65 -7.29 -16.53 15.75
CA GLY A 65 -6.65 -16.83 17.03
C GLY A 65 -5.36 -16.05 17.28
N TRP A 66 -4.76 -15.46 16.24
CA TRP A 66 -3.53 -14.67 16.34
C TRP A 66 -3.52 -13.49 15.35
N PRO A 67 -4.30 -12.45 15.63
CA PRO A 67 -4.50 -11.34 14.68
C PRO A 67 -3.37 -10.30 14.73
N TRP A 68 -2.32 -10.47 15.55
CA TRP A 68 -1.29 -9.45 15.71
C TRP A 68 -0.29 -9.44 14.56
N GLY A 69 -0.22 -8.33 13.82
CA GLY A 69 0.67 -8.20 12.66
C GLY A 69 0.49 -6.92 11.87
N MET A 70 1.06 -6.91 10.67
CA MET A 70 0.99 -5.81 9.72
C MET A 70 0.30 -6.27 8.43
N LEU A 71 -0.71 -5.52 8.00
CA LEU A 71 -1.48 -5.73 6.77
C LEU A 71 -1.01 -4.72 5.73
N TRP A 72 -0.75 -5.18 4.52
CA TRP A 72 -0.55 -4.34 3.35
C TRP A 72 -1.64 -4.62 2.31
N THR A 73 -2.40 -3.59 1.93
CA THR A 73 -3.48 -3.67 0.94
C THR A 73 -3.11 -2.88 -0.31
N ILE A 74 -3.27 -3.50 -1.49
CA ILE A 74 -3.00 -2.90 -2.79
C ILE A 74 -4.25 -3.06 -3.66
N SER A 75 -4.66 -2.00 -4.36
CA SER A 75 -5.76 -2.06 -5.33
C SER A 75 -5.35 -1.40 -6.65
N SER A 76 -5.83 -1.97 -7.76
CA SER A 76 -5.66 -1.43 -9.12
C SER A 76 -6.29 -0.05 -9.33
N LYS A 77 -7.21 0.35 -8.44
CA LYS A 77 -7.85 1.67 -8.47
C LYS A 77 -7.00 2.77 -7.80
N GLY A 78 -5.86 2.41 -7.21
CA GLY A 78 -4.97 3.37 -6.57
C GLY A 78 -5.56 3.98 -5.29
N THR A 79 -4.77 4.82 -4.60
CA THR A 79 -5.07 5.37 -3.27
C THR A 79 -6.05 6.54 -3.27
N GLY A 80 -6.56 6.93 -4.44
CA GLY A 80 -7.46 8.07 -4.61
C GLY A 80 -6.74 9.43 -4.57
N PRO A 81 -7.48 10.53 -4.82
CA PRO A 81 -6.91 11.88 -4.95
C PRO A 81 -6.31 12.44 -3.64
N THR A 82 -6.70 11.88 -2.50
CA THR A 82 -6.21 12.27 -1.17
C THR A 82 -5.10 11.37 -0.64
N GLY A 83 -4.69 10.35 -1.41
CA GLY A 83 -3.73 9.35 -0.93
C GLY A 83 -4.27 8.37 0.11
N ARG A 84 -5.56 8.51 0.47
CA ARG A 84 -6.23 7.69 1.49
C ARG A 84 -7.55 7.17 0.96
N ARG A 85 -7.55 5.88 0.61
CA ARG A 85 -8.74 5.15 0.15
C ARG A 85 -8.87 3.84 0.91
N TYR A 86 -10.08 3.55 1.37
CA TYR A 86 -10.45 2.24 1.93
C TYR A 86 -11.03 1.37 0.83
N ILE A 87 -10.79 0.06 0.93
CA ILE A 87 -11.46 -0.89 0.05
C ILE A 87 -12.97 -0.88 0.38
N PRO A 88 -13.86 -0.68 -0.60
CA PRO A 88 -15.29 -0.75 -0.37
C PRO A 88 -15.71 -2.19 -0.03
N ALA A 89 -16.81 -2.33 0.71
CA ALA A 89 -17.34 -3.66 1.08
C ALA A 89 -17.63 -4.55 -0.15
N VAL A 90 -18.01 -3.92 -1.26
CA VAL A 90 -18.11 -4.54 -2.58
C VAL A 90 -17.10 -3.85 -3.49
N LEU A 91 -16.17 -4.63 -4.03
CA LEU A 91 -15.13 -4.16 -4.94
C LEU A 91 -15.74 -3.50 -6.18
N GLU A 92 -15.18 -2.37 -6.60
CA GLU A 92 -15.69 -1.62 -7.75
C GLU A 92 -15.46 -2.37 -9.06
N GLN A 93 -16.32 -2.16 -10.06
CA GLN A 93 -16.14 -2.78 -11.37
C GLN A 93 -14.73 -2.53 -11.95
N GLY A 94 -14.08 -3.62 -12.37
CA GLY A 94 -12.70 -3.62 -12.88
C GLY A 94 -11.62 -3.54 -11.79
N GLU A 95 -11.97 -3.51 -10.52
CA GLU A 95 -11.02 -3.49 -9.40
C GLU A 95 -10.41 -4.89 -9.16
N VAL A 96 -9.09 -4.90 -9.03
CA VAL A 96 -8.30 -6.06 -8.61
C VAL A 96 -7.52 -5.62 -7.38
N THR A 97 -7.69 -6.34 -6.29
CA THR A 97 -7.10 -6.03 -4.98
C THR A 97 -6.28 -7.19 -4.48
N TYR A 98 -5.24 -6.91 -3.72
CA TYR A 98 -4.36 -7.89 -3.11
C TYR A 98 -4.01 -7.47 -1.68
N GLN A 99 -3.87 -8.46 -0.81
CA GLN A 99 -3.45 -8.25 0.57
C GLN A 99 -2.33 -9.19 0.96
N ILE A 100 -1.37 -8.65 1.72
CA ILE A 100 -0.34 -9.38 2.44
C ILE A 100 -0.51 -9.11 3.92
N PHE A 101 -0.53 -10.16 4.74
CA PHE A 101 -0.57 -10.04 6.18
C PHE A 101 0.60 -10.79 6.80
N TYR A 102 1.50 -10.04 7.45
CA TYR A 102 2.65 -10.61 8.14
C TYR A 102 2.38 -10.58 9.64
N THR A 103 2.29 -11.77 10.22
CA THR A 103 2.01 -11.94 11.65
C THR A 103 3.28 -11.77 12.48
N THR A 104 3.09 -11.40 13.73
CA THR A 104 4.16 -11.38 14.75
C THR A 104 4.72 -12.77 15.07
N GLN A 105 4.07 -13.86 14.65
CA GLN A 105 4.55 -15.24 14.74
C GLN A 105 5.44 -15.66 13.55
N GLY A 106 5.77 -14.73 12.65
CA GLY A 106 6.59 -15.00 11.48
C GLY A 106 5.84 -15.66 10.30
N ALA A 107 4.54 -15.95 10.44
CA ALA A 107 3.73 -16.44 9.32
C ALA A 107 3.35 -15.30 8.37
N LEU A 108 3.43 -15.59 7.07
CA LEU A 108 3.03 -14.71 5.97
C LEU A 108 1.77 -15.25 5.32
N TYR A 109 0.73 -14.43 5.21
CA TYR A 109 -0.52 -14.75 4.52
C TYR A 109 -0.71 -13.81 3.32
N SER A 110 -1.34 -14.31 2.26
CA SER A 110 -1.84 -13.46 1.20
C SER A 110 -3.18 -13.90 0.62
N ARG A 111 -3.92 -12.94 0.07
CA ARG A 111 -5.15 -13.19 -0.69
C ARG A 111 -5.33 -12.15 -1.78
N GLY A 112 -6.03 -12.54 -2.84
CA GLY A 112 -6.52 -11.63 -3.86
C GLY A 112 -8.01 -11.37 -3.69
N GLY A 113 -8.49 -10.27 -4.26
CA GLY A 113 -9.90 -9.99 -4.46
C GLY A 113 -10.10 -9.41 -5.86
N ILE A 114 -11.18 -9.78 -6.52
CA ILE A 114 -11.57 -9.18 -7.80
C ILE A 114 -13.03 -8.78 -7.74
N TRP A 115 -13.40 -7.71 -8.43
CA TRP A 115 -14.76 -7.19 -8.45
C TRP A 115 -15.84 -8.22 -8.79
N LEU A 116 -15.50 -9.22 -9.60
CA LEU A 116 -16.42 -10.25 -10.06
C LEU A 116 -16.75 -11.29 -8.98
N THR A 117 -15.78 -11.66 -8.14
CA THR A 117 -15.92 -12.79 -7.19
C THR A 117 -15.73 -12.38 -5.73
N GLY A 118 -15.43 -11.11 -5.47
CA GLY A 118 -15.07 -10.62 -4.15
C GLY A 118 -13.70 -11.13 -3.69
N TRP A 119 -13.53 -11.19 -2.37
CA TRP A 119 -12.30 -11.66 -1.73
C TRP A 119 -12.15 -13.18 -1.84
N GLY A 120 -10.98 -13.61 -2.29
CA GLY A 120 -10.54 -14.99 -2.20
C GLY A 120 -10.15 -15.39 -0.76
N LYS A 121 -9.97 -16.69 -0.56
CA LYS A 121 -9.48 -17.24 0.71
C LYS A 121 -8.03 -16.81 0.97
N TRP A 122 -7.69 -16.65 2.25
CA TRP A 122 -6.31 -16.50 2.68
C TRP A 122 -5.50 -17.75 2.35
N GLN A 123 -4.29 -17.53 1.84
CA GLN A 123 -3.29 -18.55 1.60
C GLN A 123 -2.08 -18.26 2.49
N GLN A 124 -1.68 -19.22 3.31
CA GLN A 124 -0.44 -19.14 4.05
C GLN A 124 0.73 -19.40 3.10
N ARG A 125 1.68 -18.46 3.06
CA ARG A 125 2.87 -18.50 2.21
C ARG A 125 4.07 -19.01 3.00
N TRP A 126 4.25 -18.53 4.23
CA TRP A 126 5.33 -18.93 5.11
C TRP A 126 4.79 -19.49 6.43
N LEU A 127 5.47 -20.52 6.94
CA LEU A 127 5.14 -21.17 8.20
C LEU A 127 5.55 -20.30 9.39
N LYS A 128 4.91 -20.55 10.53
CA LYS A 128 5.30 -19.97 11.81
C LYS A 128 6.68 -20.51 12.20
N SER A 129 7.52 -19.65 12.75
CA SER A 129 8.82 -20.03 13.32
C SER A 129 8.66 -20.64 14.71
#